data_AF-A0A0F8XFB8-F1
#
_entry.id   AF-A0A0F8XFB8-F1
#
_cell.length_a   1.000
_cell.length_b   1.000
_cell.length_c   1.000
_cell.angle_alpha   90.00
_cell.angle_beta   90.00
_cell.angle_gamma   90.00
#
_symmetry.space_group_name_H-M   'P 1'
#
loop_
_entity.id
_entity.type
_entity.pdbx_description
1 polymer ?
#
loop_
_entity_poly.entity_id
_entity_poly.type
_entity_poly.pdbx_seq_one_letter_code
_entity_poly.pdbx_strand_id
1 'polypeptide(L)'
;MTLIWDTISDAVEKRDKLREVSSINAKTKVDKNGFTHYVFSKIMFHNPRYVVPQNDIKLFKKFIDGGSREYPSDGKIPVDLVGGQARIILREITKISKDSNHSFNNDACSIIQSGILGILRGTVKLYLGKYTTRDWRRKRFTDDIDFWIYKIPLLEYVLKKTGWVKNKATREWEKKIYWDNPFSNEREEHILIASNDINQALDFGGGSYLDGTKLRDIFNKKLKRGHDVDISDIINVAMVFNKSEGFAVDAWYEGWEAFEESANTRSTRTISNMITLIRHSFSIVDYLERIGDILLKLHDLIFDQTIYPNEKIVKITRVSVHWQKYLRRHGPDITRELIHNYIFEQGHFKIYYSKNLRHFAERVLKLLNSKVKNVKVIFEIEGEN
;
A
#
# COMPACT_ATOMS: atom_id res chain seq x y z
N MET A 1 34.02 18.80 -12.74
CA MET A 1 33.44 17.95 -11.68
C MET A 1 32.13 17.43 -12.24
N THR A 2 32.13 16.21 -12.78
CA THR A 2 30.95 15.61 -13.41
C THR A 2 30.04 15.14 -12.30
N LEU A 3 28.93 15.85 -12.07
CA LEU A 3 27.84 15.40 -11.20
C LEU A 3 27.37 14.03 -11.73
N ILE A 4 27.50 12.98 -10.91
CA ILE A 4 27.06 11.61 -11.29
C ILE A 4 25.53 11.49 -11.14
N TRP A 5 24.87 12.49 -10.54
CA TRP A 5 23.44 12.53 -10.27
C TRP A 5 22.89 13.92 -10.60
N ASP A 6 21.79 13.91 -11.35
CA ASP A 6 21.15 15.09 -11.96
C ASP A 6 20.62 16.07 -10.89
N THR A 7 20.67 17.36 -11.21
CA THR A 7 20.50 18.49 -10.26
C THR A 7 19.21 19.28 -10.48
N ILE A 8 18.18 18.70 -11.12
CA ILE A 8 16.97 19.43 -11.47
C ILE A 8 15.81 19.02 -10.54
N SER A 9 15.36 19.98 -9.74
CA SER A 9 14.36 19.79 -8.71
C SER A 9 12.92 19.82 -9.27
N ASP A 10 12.13 18.80 -8.91
CA ASP A 10 10.66 18.77 -8.92
C ASP A 10 9.94 19.07 -10.26
N ALA A 11 10.45 18.51 -11.37
CA ALA A 11 9.70 18.48 -12.62
C ALA A 11 9.18 17.07 -12.93
N VAL A 12 7.86 16.92 -13.04
CA VAL A 12 7.29 15.85 -13.87
C VAL A 12 7.62 16.23 -15.31
N GLU A 13 8.66 15.66 -15.90
CA GLU A 13 8.89 15.87 -17.33
C GLU A 13 7.66 15.39 -18.11
N LYS A 14 7.23 16.22 -19.07
CA LYS A 14 6.17 15.91 -20.01
C LYS A 14 6.64 14.75 -20.90
N ARG A 15 6.49 13.50 -20.41
CA ARG A 15 6.19 12.27 -21.16
C ARG A 15 6.16 11.03 -20.24
N ASP A 16 7.03 10.93 -19.22
CA ASP A 16 7.21 9.66 -18.48
C ASP A 16 7.04 9.70 -16.93
N LYS A 17 6.83 10.86 -16.30
CA LYS A 17 6.68 10.99 -14.83
C LYS A 17 7.83 10.31 -14.02
N LEU A 18 9.07 10.43 -14.49
CA LEU A 18 10.25 9.91 -13.78
C LEU A 18 10.42 10.64 -12.43
N ARG A 19 10.80 9.91 -11.38
CA ARG A 19 11.18 10.51 -10.09
C ARG A 19 12.65 10.89 -10.09
N GLU A 20 12.91 12.18 -9.99
CA GLU A 20 14.23 12.71 -9.68
C GLU A 20 14.32 12.95 -8.16
N VAL A 21 15.37 12.43 -7.53
CA VAL A 21 15.55 12.52 -6.07
C VAL A 21 16.84 13.27 -5.79
N SER A 22 16.71 14.53 -5.39
CA SER A 22 17.86 15.40 -5.11
C SER A 22 18.24 15.37 -3.64
N SER A 23 19.54 15.39 -3.37
CA SER A 23 20.06 15.60 -2.02
C SER A 23 19.92 17.07 -1.62
N ILE A 24 20.03 17.33 -0.33
CA ILE A 24 20.14 18.68 0.23
C ILE A 24 21.55 19.18 -0.08
N ASN A 25 21.69 20.02 -1.09
CA ASN A 25 23.00 20.55 -1.54
C ASN A 25 23.83 21.12 -0.39
N ALA A 26 23.20 21.92 0.49
CA ALA A 26 23.88 22.53 1.65
C ALA A 26 24.39 21.53 2.70
N LYS A 27 23.91 20.29 2.69
CA LYS A 27 24.33 19.22 3.62
C LYS A 27 25.19 18.15 2.94
N THR A 28 25.29 18.21 1.62
CA THR A 28 26.12 17.27 0.84
C THR A 28 27.58 17.63 1.04
N LYS A 29 28.41 16.67 1.45
CA LYS A 29 29.80 16.92 1.85
C LYS A 29 30.73 15.79 1.41
N VAL A 30 32.02 16.10 1.29
CA VAL A 30 33.07 15.09 1.06
C VAL A 30 33.83 14.88 2.37
N ASP A 31 33.97 13.62 2.80
CA ASP A 31 34.72 13.27 4.00
C ASP A 31 36.24 13.22 3.75
N LYS A 32 37.00 13.05 4.84
CA LYS A 32 38.47 12.95 4.79
C LYS A 32 39.00 11.76 3.98
N ASN A 33 38.17 10.74 3.72
CA ASN A 33 38.51 9.55 2.95
C ASN A 33 38.10 9.68 1.46
N GLY A 34 37.51 10.81 1.09
CA GLY A 34 37.01 11.12 -0.24
C GLY A 34 35.62 10.54 -0.54
N PHE A 35 34.84 10.15 0.47
CA PHE A 35 33.43 9.77 0.29
C PHE A 35 32.54 10.99 0.15
N THR A 36 31.67 10.98 -0.84
CA THR A 36 30.61 11.99 -1.00
C THR A 36 29.35 11.51 -0.26
N HIS A 37 28.95 12.28 0.75
CA HIS A 37 27.75 12.06 1.54
C HIS A 37 26.59 12.86 0.92
N TYR A 38 25.61 12.16 0.36
CA TYR A 38 24.37 12.75 -0.14
C TYR A 38 23.30 12.63 0.95
N VAL A 39 22.90 13.77 1.50
CA VAL A 39 21.91 13.84 2.57
C VAL A 39 20.53 14.14 1.97
N PHE A 40 19.52 13.33 2.25
CA PHE A 40 18.15 13.55 1.78
C PHE A 40 17.21 13.93 2.92
N SER A 41 16.22 14.77 2.62
CA SER A 41 15.14 15.09 3.57
C SER A 41 14.12 13.95 3.65
N LYS A 42 13.49 13.80 4.82
CA LYS A 42 12.26 13.00 4.96
C LYS A 42 11.10 13.72 4.24
N ILE A 43 10.20 12.97 3.60
CA ILE A 43 9.04 13.55 2.92
C ILE A 43 7.81 12.64 3.06
N MET A 44 6.65 13.22 3.38
CA MET A 44 5.37 12.49 3.35
C MET A 44 4.81 12.44 1.93
N PHE A 45 3.98 11.43 1.62
CA PHE A 45 3.18 11.47 0.40
C PHE A 45 2.36 12.76 0.33
N HIS A 46 2.35 13.39 -0.84
CA HIS A 46 1.53 14.57 -1.04
C HIS A 46 0.05 14.19 -0.92
N ASN A 47 -0.68 14.95 -0.10
CA ASN A 47 -2.09 14.75 0.08
C ASN A 47 -2.84 16.09 0.15
N PRO A 48 -3.60 16.44 -0.89
CA PRO A 48 -4.34 17.71 -0.91
C PRO A 48 -5.53 17.74 0.05
N ARG A 49 -6.03 16.57 0.49
CA ARG A 49 -7.20 16.43 1.37
C ARG A 49 -6.83 16.25 2.85
N TYR A 50 -5.56 15.99 3.15
CA TYR A 50 -5.10 15.72 4.50
C TYR A 50 -3.79 16.43 4.85
N VAL A 51 -3.91 17.39 5.78
CA VAL A 51 -2.77 18.01 6.46
C VAL A 51 -2.60 17.41 7.86
N VAL A 52 -1.39 16.98 8.22
CA VAL A 52 -1.07 16.51 9.58
C VAL A 52 -1.07 17.71 10.54
N PRO A 53 -1.96 17.78 11.53
CA PRO A 53 -1.97 18.91 12.47
C PRO A 53 -0.70 18.95 13.32
N GLN A 54 -0.16 20.15 13.55
CA GLN A 54 0.98 20.34 14.47
C GLN A 54 0.57 20.29 15.95
N ASN A 55 -0.70 20.52 16.26
CA ASN A 55 -1.22 20.42 17.63
C ASN A 55 -1.73 18.99 17.91
N ASP A 56 -1.32 18.43 19.05
CA ASP A 56 -1.61 17.04 19.40
C ASP A 56 -3.09 16.76 19.65
N ILE A 57 -3.80 17.69 20.32
CA ILE A 57 -5.25 17.57 20.54
C ILE A 57 -5.99 17.61 19.20
N LYS A 58 -5.56 18.46 18.25
CA LYS A 58 -6.13 18.51 16.90
C LYS A 58 -5.85 17.21 16.13
N LEU A 59 -4.65 16.65 16.25
CA LEU A 59 -4.28 15.39 15.62
C LEU A 59 -5.07 14.21 16.21
N PHE A 60 -5.26 14.17 17.54
CA PHE A 60 -6.14 13.21 18.21
C PHE A 60 -7.58 13.30 17.70
N LYS A 61 -8.18 14.50 17.74
CA LYS A 61 -9.55 14.72 17.23
C LYS A 61 -9.70 14.28 15.78
N LYS A 62 -8.70 14.61 14.94
CA LYS A 62 -8.69 14.19 13.54
C LYS A 62 -8.66 12.68 13.36
N PHE A 63 -7.90 11.95 14.20
CA PHE A 63 -7.90 10.50 14.21
C PHE A 63 -9.26 9.92 14.61
N ILE A 64 -9.87 10.45 15.68
CA ILE A 64 -11.19 10.02 16.17
C ILE A 64 -12.29 10.23 15.11
N ASP A 65 -12.22 11.32 14.37
CA ASP A 65 -13.13 11.61 13.25
C ASP A 65 -12.87 10.74 12.00
N GLY A 66 -11.96 9.76 12.08
CA GLY A 66 -11.61 8.83 11.00
C GLY A 66 -10.51 9.33 10.05
N GLY A 67 -10.01 10.55 10.28
CA GLY A 67 -8.91 11.12 9.52
C GLY A 67 -7.58 10.42 9.79
N SER A 68 -6.86 10.07 8.74
CA SER A 68 -5.45 9.64 8.80
C SER A 68 -4.71 10.20 7.61
N ARG A 69 -3.40 9.94 7.51
CA ARG A 69 -2.72 10.01 6.22
C ARG A 69 -3.54 9.21 5.18
N GLU A 70 -3.96 9.84 4.08
CA GLU A 70 -4.53 9.02 2.99
C GLU A 70 -3.38 8.32 2.27
N TYR A 71 -3.70 7.18 1.70
CA TYR A 71 -2.77 6.41 0.90
C TYR A 71 -2.93 6.86 -0.55
N PRO A 72 -1.83 7.09 -1.28
CA PRO A 72 -1.89 7.21 -2.73
C PRO A 72 -2.75 6.09 -3.29
N SER A 73 -3.64 6.45 -4.22
CA SER A 73 -4.58 5.53 -4.86
C SER A 73 -4.55 5.74 -6.37
N ASP A 74 -4.77 4.67 -7.12
CA ASP A 74 -4.80 4.63 -8.58
C ASP A 74 -6.22 4.42 -9.12
N GLY A 75 -7.23 4.40 -8.25
CA GLY A 75 -8.63 4.35 -8.65
C GLY A 75 -9.57 5.13 -7.72
N LYS A 76 -10.87 4.97 -7.98
CA LYS A 76 -11.99 5.59 -7.28
C LYS A 76 -12.91 4.57 -6.61
N ILE A 77 -12.69 3.27 -6.82
CA ILE A 77 -13.45 2.22 -6.14
C ILE A 77 -12.69 1.75 -4.89
N PRO A 78 -13.34 1.72 -3.71
CA PRO A 78 -12.78 1.10 -2.51
C PRO A 78 -12.25 -0.31 -2.76
N VAL A 79 -11.00 -0.60 -2.35
CA VAL A 79 -10.36 -1.90 -2.59
C VAL A 79 -11.13 -3.08 -1.96
N ASP A 80 -11.94 -2.85 -0.94
CA ASP A 80 -12.76 -3.87 -0.31
C ASP A 80 -13.89 -4.35 -1.23
N LEU A 81 -14.52 -3.44 -1.99
CA LEU A 81 -15.50 -3.76 -3.03
C LEU A 81 -14.85 -4.50 -4.19
N VAL A 82 -13.68 -4.03 -4.64
CA VAL A 82 -12.89 -4.71 -5.68
C VAL A 82 -12.52 -6.12 -5.24
N GLY A 83 -12.02 -6.28 -4.01
CA GLY A 83 -11.74 -7.57 -3.41
C GLY A 83 -12.99 -8.46 -3.29
N GLY A 84 -14.17 -7.86 -3.08
CA GLY A 84 -15.47 -8.55 -3.15
C GLY A 84 -15.75 -9.15 -4.52
N GLN A 85 -15.55 -8.38 -5.60
CA GLN A 85 -15.72 -8.87 -6.96
C GLN A 85 -14.69 -9.96 -7.31
N ALA A 86 -13.43 -9.77 -6.92
CA ALA A 86 -12.39 -10.79 -7.11
C ALA A 86 -12.76 -12.11 -6.41
N ARG A 87 -13.31 -12.07 -5.19
CA ARG A 87 -13.78 -13.28 -4.50
C ARG A 87 -14.89 -14.01 -5.24
N ILE A 88 -15.79 -13.29 -5.91
CA ILE A 88 -16.86 -13.92 -6.71
C ILE A 88 -16.25 -14.73 -7.86
N ILE A 89 -15.29 -14.14 -8.58
CA ILE A 89 -14.56 -14.80 -9.68
C ILE A 89 -13.79 -16.03 -9.17
N LEU A 90 -12.99 -15.86 -8.10
CA LEU A 90 -12.21 -16.96 -7.52
C LEU A 90 -13.09 -18.11 -7.00
N ARG A 91 -14.25 -17.80 -6.40
CA ARG A 91 -15.21 -18.82 -5.97
C ARG A 91 -15.76 -19.61 -7.15
N GLU A 92 -16.02 -18.95 -8.27
CA GLU A 92 -16.54 -19.62 -9.46
C GLU A 92 -15.48 -20.55 -10.07
N ILE A 93 -14.22 -20.11 -10.18
CA ILE A 93 -13.09 -20.98 -10.56
C ILE A 93 -13.00 -22.20 -9.63
N THR A 94 -13.12 -21.99 -8.31
CA THR A 94 -13.07 -23.07 -7.30
C THR A 94 -14.24 -24.05 -7.42
N LYS A 95 -15.41 -23.60 -7.89
CA LYS A 95 -16.54 -24.50 -8.15
C LYS A 95 -16.26 -25.37 -9.38
N ILE A 96 -15.75 -24.76 -10.45
CA ILE A 96 -15.41 -25.47 -11.69
C ILE A 96 -14.34 -26.55 -11.42
N SER A 97 -13.33 -26.25 -10.59
CA SER A 97 -12.29 -27.23 -10.23
C SER A 97 -12.82 -28.43 -9.44
N LYS A 98 -14.02 -28.34 -8.85
CA LYS A 98 -14.65 -29.42 -8.08
C LYS A 98 -15.69 -30.20 -8.88
N ASP A 99 -16.06 -29.72 -10.06
CA ASP A 99 -17.03 -30.36 -10.95
C ASP A 99 -16.30 -31.11 -12.05
N SER A 100 -16.15 -32.44 -11.90
CA SER A 100 -15.46 -33.31 -12.87
C SER A 100 -16.11 -33.34 -14.25
N ASN A 101 -17.37 -32.94 -14.35
CA ASN A 101 -18.12 -32.93 -15.62
C ASN A 101 -18.01 -31.58 -16.35
N HIS A 102 -17.50 -30.53 -15.69
CA HIS A 102 -17.35 -29.23 -16.33
C HIS A 102 -16.21 -29.27 -17.35
N SER A 103 -16.47 -28.71 -18.54
CA SER A 103 -15.49 -28.62 -19.64
C SER A 103 -14.15 -27.96 -19.29
N PHE A 104 -14.08 -27.16 -18.22
CA PHE A 104 -12.89 -26.45 -17.77
C PHE A 104 -12.34 -27.01 -16.46
N ASN A 105 -12.78 -28.18 -15.99
CA ASN A 105 -12.35 -28.75 -14.72
C ASN A 105 -10.81 -28.86 -14.62
N ASN A 106 -10.19 -29.48 -15.63
CA ASN A 106 -8.73 -29.67 -15.67
C ASN A 106 -7.95 -28.35 -15.64
N ASP A 107 -8.43 -27.35 -16.39
CA ASP A 107 -7.83 -26.01 -16.41
C ASP A 107 -7.97 -25.33 -15.05
N ALA A 108 -9.14 -25.42 -14.42
CA ALA A 108 -9.40 -24.84 -13.11
C ALA A 108 -8.55 -25.51 -12.02
N CYS A 109 -8.46 -26.85 -12.03
CA CYS A 109 -7.60 -27.63 -11.16
C CYS A 109 -6.12 -27.22 -11.31
N SER A 110 -5.64 -27.05 -12.55
CA SER A 110 -4.26 -26.66 -12.84
C SER A 110 -3.92 -25.28 -12.26
N ILE A 111 -4.77 -24.27 -12.46
CA ILE A 111 -4.44 -22.89 -12.04
C ILE A 111 -4.52 -22.68 -10.52
N ILE A 112 -5.24 -23.52 -9.77
CA ILE A 112 -5.35 -23.40 -8.32
C ILE A 112 -4.27 -24.19 -7.55
N GLN A 113 -3.41 -24.96 -8.23
CA GLN A 113 -2.37 -25.78 -7.58
C GLN A 113 -1.46 -24.97 -6.65
N SER A 114 -1.10 -23.75 -7.07
CA SER A 114 -0.28 -22.82 -6.28
C SER A 114 -1.08 -22.00 -5.26
N GLY A 115 -2.33 -22.40 -4.98
CA GLY A 115 -3.29 -21.69 -4.14
C GLY A 115 -4.13 -20.68 -4.93
N ILE A 116 -5.37 -20.46 -4.47
CA ILE A 116 -6.36 -19.63 -5.16
C ILE A 116 -5.94 -18.15 -5.31
N LEU A 117 -5.12 -17.63 -4.39
CA LEU A 117 -4.56 -16.27 -4.49
C LEU A 117 -3.34 -16.20 -5.44
N GLY A 118 -2.83 -17.34 -5.91
CA GLY A 118 -1.81 -17.42 -6.96
C GLY A 118 -2.29 -16.92 -8.32
N ILE A 119 -3.59 -16.71 -8.47
CA ILE A 119 -4.28 -16.22 -9.67
C ILE A 119 -4.34 -14.68 -9.73
N LEU A 120 -4.14 -14.00 -8.60
CA LEU A 120 -4.23 -12.55 -8.52
C LEU A 120 -2.85 -11.92 -8.44
N ARG A 121 -2.75 -10.64 -8.83
CA ARG A 121 -1.56 -9.80 -8.65
C ARG A 121 -1.93 -8.46 -7.99
N GLY A 122 -0.89 -7.64 -7.82
CA GLY A 122 -1.01 -6.24 -7.47
C GLY A 122 -1.79 -5.97 -6.19
N THR A 123 -2.53 -4.87 -6.19
CA THR A 123 -3.27 -4.33 -5.05
C THR A 123 -4.27 -5.34 -4.48
N VAL A 124 -4.99 -6.07 -5.34
CA VAL A 124 -6.03 -7.01 -4.93
C VAL A 124 -5.43 -8.26 -4.27
N LYS A 125 -4.28 -8.75 -4.76
CA LYS A 125 -3.53 -9.81 -4.06
C LYS A 125 -3.06 -9.36 -2.68
N LEU A 126 -2.48 -8.17 -2.58
CA LEU A 126 -2.03 -7.61 -1.31
C LEU A 126 -3.19 -7.46 -0.31
N TYR A 127 -4.35 -7.01 -0.79
CA TYR A 127 -5.57 -6.88 0.00
C TYR A 127 -6.10 -8.23 0.49
N LEU A 128 -6.36 -9.18 -0.42
CA LEU A 128 -6.97 -10.47 -0.09
C LEU A 128 -6.03 -11.39 0.70
N GLY A 129 -4.72 -11.33 0.45
CA GLY A 129 -3.70 -12.01 1.23
C GLY A 129 -3.44 -11.38 2.60
N LYS A 130 -4.10 -10.25 2.92
CA LYS A 130 -3.94 -9.48 4.17
C LYS A 130 -2.47 -9.09 4.43
N TYR A 131 -1.74 -8.75 3.37
CA TYR A 131 -0.32 -8.35 3.47
C TYR A 131 -0.12 -6.94 4.05
N THR A 132 -1.18 -6.15 4.20
CA THR A 132 -1.09 -4.73 4.57
C THR A 132 -1.76 -4.42 5.91
N THR A 133 -1.67 -3.17 6.36
CA THR A 133 -2.40 -2.72 7.56
C THR A 133 -3.91 -2.68 7.32
N ARG A 134 -4.72 -2.81 8.37
CA ARG A 134 -6.18 -2.64 8.26
C ARG A 134 -6.56 -1.23 7.80
N ASP A 135 -5.79 -0.22 8.19
CA ASP A 135 -5.99 1.18 7.82
C ASP A 135 -5.84 1.38 6.30
N TRP A 136 -4.76 0.85 5.71
CA TRP A 136 -4.56 0.83 4.26
C TRP A 136 -5.71 0.14 3.53
N ARG A 137 -6.15 -1.02 4.00
CA ARG A 137 -7.24 -1.78 3.37
C ARG A 137 -8.57 -1.04 3.33
N ARG A 138 -8.80 -0.09 4.23
CA ARG A 138 -10.04 0.71 4.28
C ARG A 138 -9.97 1.97 3.42
N LYS A 139 -8.76 2.41 3.06
CA LYS A 139 -8.49 3.74 2.48
C LYS A 139 -7.80 3.70 1.13
N ARG A 140 -7.46 2.52 0.64
CA ARG A 140 -6.91 2.29 -0.70
C ARG A 140 -8.05 2.14 -1.70
N PHE A 141 -7.92 2.80 -2.85
CA PHE A 141 -8.88 2.74 -3.95
C PHE A 141 -8.19 2.33 -5.24
N THR A 142 -8.77 1.41 -6.01
CA THR A 142 -8.20 0.80 -7.22
C THR A 142 -9.36 0.47 -8.16
N ASP A 143 -9.18 0.66 -9.46
CA ASP A 143 -10.24 0.46 -10.47
C ASP A 143 -10.00 -0.81 -11.28
N ASP A 144 -9.05 -1.64 -10.88
CA ASP A 144 -8.54 -2.79 -11.62
C ASP A 144 -8.38 -4.05 -10.75
N ILE A 145 -8.65 -5.21 -11.37
CA ILE A 145 -8.26 -6.52 -10.87
C ILE A 145 -7.25 -7.13 -11.84
N ASP A 146 -6.00 -7.21 -11.40
CA ASP A 146 -4.93 -7.87 -12.16
C ASP A 146 -4.96 -9.39 -11.94
N PHE A 147 -5.28 -10.13 -12.99
CA PHE A 147 -5.19 -11.59 -13.03
C PHE A 147 -3.86 -12.07 -13.62
N TRP A 148 -3.44 -13.26 -13.19
CA TRP A 148 -2.30 -14.01 -13.73
C TRP A 148 -2.75 -15.43 -14.08
N ILE A 149 -3.46 -15.58 -15.19
CA ILE A 149 -4.10 -16.85 -15.60
C ILE A 149 -3.75 -17.20 -17.05
N TYR A 150 -2.93 -18.24 -17.25
CA TYR A 150 -2.57 -18.73 -18.58
C TYR A 150 -3.74 -19.42 -19.31
N LYS A 151 -4.74 -19.88 -18.56
CA LYS A 151 -5.97 -20.49 -19.08
C LYS A 151 -6.99 -19.42 -19.45
N ILE A 152 -6.70 -18.65 -20.50
CA ILE A 152 -7.53 -17.51 -20.95
C ILE A 152 -9.00 -17.90 -21.18
N PRO A 153 -9.34 -19.01 -21.87
CA PRO A 153 -10.74 -19.39 -22.09
C PRO A 153 -11.54 -19.61 -20.80
N LEU A 154 -10.91 -20.18 -19.76
CA LEU A 154 -11.52 -20.34 -18.45
C LEU A 154 -11.80 -18.96 -17.80
N LEU A 155 -10.82 -18.04 -17.83
CA LEU A 155 -11.01 -16.70 -17.30
C LEU A 155 -12.16 -15.96 -18.00
N GLU A 156 -12.19 -15.97 -19.34
CA GLU A 156 -13.25 -15.31 -20.10
C GLU A 156 -14.63 -15.94 -19.81
N TYR A 157 -14.71 -17.27 -19.69
CA TYR A 157 -15.94 -17.96 -19.30
C TYR A 157 -16.44 -17.50 -17.93
N VAL A 158 -15.56 -17.45 -16.93
CA VAL A 158 -15.92 -17.02 -15.56
C VAL A 158 -16.31 -15.54 -15.51
N LEU A 159 -15.59 -14.67 -16.23
CA LEU A 159 -15.92 -13.25 -16.31
C LEU A 159 -17.32 -13.04 -16.90
N LYS A 160 -17.64 -13.69 -18.04
CA LYS A 160 -19.00 -13.65 -18.61
C LYS A 160 -20.05 -14.14 -17.62
N LYS A 161 -19.81 -15.29 -16.98
CA LYS A 161 -20.73 -15.91 -16.01
C LYS A 161 -20.97 -15.02 -14.78
N THR A 162 -19.99 -14.20 -14.41
CA THR A 162 -20.06 -13.31 -13.23
C THR A 162 -20.46 -11.88 -13.59
N GLY A 163 -20.96 -11.65 -14.81
CA GLY A 163 -21.60 -10.39 -15.23
C GLY A 163 -20.63 -9.32 -15.73
N TRP A 164 -19.44 -9.71 -16.19
CA TRP A 164 -18.50 -8.81 -16.87
C TRP A 164 -18.77 -8.78 -18.36
N VAL A 165 -18.55 -7.62 -18.97
CA VAL A 165 -18.75 -7.38 -20.39
C VAL A 165 -17.42 -6.97 -21.02
N LYS A 166 -17.05 -7.61 -22.13
CA LYS A 166 -15.85 -7.24 -22.88
C LYS A 166 -16.14 -5.99 -23.71
N ASN A 167 -15.46 -4.90 -23.42
CA ASN A 167 -15.56 -3.67 -24.19
C ASN A 167 -14.79 -3.84 -25.50
N LYS A 168 -15.46 -3.60 -26.64
CA LYS A 168 -14.86 -3.80 -27.97
C LYS A 168 -13.79 -2.76 -28.32
N ALA A 169 -13.90 -1.54 -27.77
CA ALA A 169 -12.99 -0.44 -28.05
C ALA A 169 -11.70 -0.57 -27.24
N THR A 170 -11.82 -0.75 -25.92
CA THR A 170 -10.65 -0.89 -25.02
C THR A 170 -10.07 -2.30 -25.02
N ARG A 171 -10.85 -3.30 -25.45
CA ARG A 171 -10.57 -4.75 -25.35
C ARG A 171 -10.50 -5.27 -23.91
N GLU A 172 -10.83 -4.43 -22.93
CA GLU A 172 -10.84 -4.76 -21.51
C GLU A 172 -12.18 -5.38 -21.07
N TRP A 173 -12.14 -6.12 -19.95
CA TRP A 173 -13.35 -6.60 -19.29
C TRP A 173 -13.83 -5.59 -18.27
N GLU A 174 -15.08 -5.17 -18.39
CA GLU A 174 -15.65 -4.09 -17.60
C GLU A 174 -16.89 -4.56 -16.84
N LYS A 175 -17.06 -4.03 -15.62
CA LYS A 175 -18.26 -4.24 -14.81
C LYS A 175 -18.63 -2.97 -14.07
N LYS A 176 -19.90 -2.57 -14.18
CA LYS A 176 -20.45 -1.44 -13.41
C LYS A 176 -20.57 -1.83 -11.94
N ILE A 177 -20.03 -1.00 -11.05
CA ILE A 177 -20.08 -1.16 -9.61
C ILE A 177 -20.70 0.09 -8.99
N TYR A 178 -21.49 -0.13 -7.95
CA TYR A 178 -22.13 0.94 -7.19
C TYR A 178 -21.73 0.85 -5.73
N TRP A 179 -21.53 1.99 -5.10
CA TRP A 179 -21.32 2.06 -3.66
C TRP A 179 -21.76 3.41 -3.09
N ASP A 180 -22.16 3.38 -1.82
CA ASP A 180 -22.56 4.59 -1.12
C ASP A 180 -21.32 5.20 -0.46
N ASN A 181 -20.97 6.42 -0.89
CA ASN A 181 -19.86 7.13 -0.30
C ASN A 181 -20.23 7.56 1.12
N PRO A 182 -19.54 7.08 2.17
CA PRO A 182 -19.91 7.36 3.55
C PRO A 182 -19.69 8.83 3.94
N PHE A 183 -18.98 9.61 3.12
CA PHE A 183 -18.70 11.02 3.35
C PHE A 183 -19.72 11.94 2.68
N SER A 184 -20.06 11.71 1.41
CA SER A 184 -21.08 12.50 0.70
C SER A 184 -22.50 11.96 0.90
N ASN A 185 -22.65 10.71 1.35
CA ASN A 185 -23.91 9.97 1.40
C ASN A 185 -24.59 9.86 0.02
N GLU A 186 -23.79 9.97 -1.05
CA GLU A 186 -24.22 9.81 -2.44
C GLU A 186 -23.85 8.42 -2.94
N ARG A 187 -24.70 7.87 -3.80
CA ARG A 187 -24.41 6.64 -4.51
C ARG A 187 -23.52 6.94 -5.71
N GLU A 188 -22.33 6.39 -5.73
CA GLU A 188 -21.39 6.53 -6.83
C GLU A 188 -21.49 5.34 -7.79
N GLU A 189 -21.39 5.61 -9.09
CA GLU A 189 -21.27 4.61 -10.16
C GLU A 189 -19.86 4.69 -10.75
N HIS A 190 -19.18 3.55 -10.81
CA HIS A 190 -17.85 3.43 -11.42
C HIS A 190 -17.75 2.18 -12.29
N ILE A 191 -16.76 2.17 -13.17
CA ILE A 191 -16.41 1.01 -14.00
C ILE A 191 -15.20 0.33 -13.36
N LEU A 192 -15.38 -0.94 -12.99
CA LEU A 192 -14.29 -1.81 -12.57
C LEU A 192 -13.75 -2.57 -13.78
N ILE A 193 -12.43 -2.65 -13.89
CA ILE A 193 -11.72 -3.32 -14.98
C ILE A 193 -11.12 -4.63 -14.48
N ALA A 194 -11.17 -5.68 -15.30
CA ALA A 194 -10.46 -6.94 -15.08
C ALA A 194 -9.45 -7.15 -16.22
N SER A 195 -8.17 -7.12 -15.86
CA SER A 195 -7.04 -7.27 -16.77
C SER A 195 -6.40 -8.65 -16.58
N ASN A 196 -5.78 -9.19 -17.63
CA ASN A 196 -4.90 -10.35 -17.50
C ASN A 196 -3.46 -9.93 -17.82
N ASP A 197 -2.64 -9.85 -16.79
CA ASP A 197 -1.27 -9.32 -16.82
C ASP A 197 -0.31 -10.22 -17.63
N ILE A 198 -0.71 -11.43 -18.02
CA ILE A 198 0.09 -12.29 -18.89
C ILE A 198 0.35 -11.64 -20.26
N ASN A 199 -0.56 -10.79 -20.74
CA ASN A 199 -0.32 -10.05 -21.98
C ASN A 199 0.85 -9.06 -21.83
N GLN A 200 1.10 -8.54 -20.61
CA GLN A 200 2.25 -7.68 -20.30
C GLN A 200 3.54 -8.47 -20.06
N ALA A 201 3.46 -9.78 -19.78
CA ALA A 201 4.62 -10.65 -19.67
C ALA A 201 5.35 -10.85 -21.01
N LEU A 202 4.63 -10.63 -22.13
CA LEU A 202 5.13 -10.75 -23.51
C LEU A 202 5.44 -9.39 -24.15
N ASP A 203 5.32 -8.29 -23.41
CA ASP A 203 5.64 -6.95 -23.92
C ASP A 203 7.16 -6.70 -23.83
N PHE A 204 7.84 -6.97 -24.95
CA PHE A 204 9.28 -6.72 -25.11
C PHE A 204 9.63 -5.24 -25.32
N GLY A 205 8.65 -4.35 -25.53
CA GLY A 205 8.88 -2.93 -25.85
C GLY A 205 8.70 -1.97 -24.68
N GLY A 206 7.87 -2.31 -23.70
CA GLY A 206 7.46 -1.40 -22.60
C GLY A 206 8.35 -1.37 -21.36
N GLY A 207 9.40 -2.19 -21.28
CA GLY A 207 10.34 -2.21 -20.14
C GLY A 207 9.74 -2.73 -18.80
N SER A 208 8.55 -3.32 -18.83
CA SER A 208 7.84 -3.83 -17.65
C SER A 208 7.64 -5.35 -17.73
N TYR A 209 8.73 -6.10 -17.77
CA TYR A 209 8.66 -7.56 -17.62
C TYR A 209 7.95 -7.90 -16.31
N LEU A 210 6.85 -8.65 -16.41
CA LEU A 210 6.06 -9.11 -15.28
C LEU A 210 6.37 -10.57 -15.00
N ASP A 211 6.73 -10.87 -13.74
CA ASP A 211 6.98 -12.24 -13.29
C ASP A 211 5.92 -12.69 -12.31
N GLY A 212 5.41 -13.91 -12.46
CA GLY A 212 4.65 -14.63 -11.42
C GLY A 212 3.57 -13.86 -10.66
N THR A 213 3.34 -14.26 -9.41
CA THR A 213 2.41 -13.56 -8.51
C THR A 213 2.97 -13.46 -7.10
N LYS A 214 4.20 -13.91 -6.85
CA LYS A 214 4.78 -13.91 -5.50
C LYS A 214 5.02 -12.49 -5.03
N LEU A 215 5.22 -12.33 -3.72
CA LEU A 215 5.48 -11.01 -3.15
C LEU A 215 6.75 -10.40 -3.75
N ARG A 216 7.79 -11.21 -3.98
CA ARG A 216 9.00 -10.85 -4.71
C ARG A 216 8.66 -10.20 -6.05
N ASP A 217 7.85 -10.84 -6.86
CA ASP A 217 7.58 -10.36 -8.22
C ASP A 217 6.75 -9.07 -8.23
N ILE A 218 5.80 -8.97 -7.30
CA ILE A 218 5.02 -7.74 -7.08
C ILE A 218 5.96 -6.60 -6.68
N PHE A 219 6.88 -6.82 -5.74
CA PHE A 219 7.85 -5.82 -5.31
C PHE A 219 8.82 -5.45 -6.41
N ASN A 220 9.31 -6.40 -7.20
CA ASN A 220 10.17 -6.13 -8.35
C ASN A 220 9.50 -5.18 -9.36
N LYS A 221 8.24 -5.43 -9.74
CA LYS A 221 7.44 -4.51 -10.59
C LYS A 221 7.36 -3.12 -9.95
N LYS A 222 7.01 -3.08 -8.66
CA LYS A 222 6.76 -1.84 -7.91
C LYS A 222 8.01 -1.00 -7.67
N LEU A 223 9.16 -1.62 -7.42
CA LEU A 223 10.46 -0.95 -7.25
C LEU A 223 10.98 -0.40 -8.58
N LYS A 224 10.79 -1.13 -9.69
CA LYS A 224 11.17 -0.66 -11.02
C LYS A 224 10.25 0.50 -11.48
N ARG A 225 8.93 0.38 -11.29
CA ARG A 225 7.95 1.40 -11.69
C ARG A 225 8.00 2.63 -10.78
N GLY A 226 7.85 2.43 -9.48
CA GLY A 226 8.03 3.45 -8.45
C GLY A 226 6.93 4.48 -8.32
N HIS A 227 5.69 4.25 -8.76
CA HIS A 227 4.61 5.22 -8.53
C HIS A 227 4.27 5.35 -7.04
N ASP A 228 3.60 6.42 -6.61
CA ASP A 228 3.33 6.65 -5.18
C ASP A 228 2.52 5.51 -4.57
N VAL A 229 1.57 4.99 -5.37
CA VAL A 229 0.80 3.79 -5.04
C VAL A 229 1.70 2.57 -4.82
N ASP A 230 2.71 2.38 -5.66
CA ASP A 230 3.64 1.24 -5.60
C ASP A 230 4.51 1.30 -4.34
N ILE A 231 5.08 2.47 -4.08
CA ILE A 231 5.91 2.72 -2.88
C ILE A 231 5.06 2.59 -1.62
N SER A 232 3.84 3.15 -1.62
CA SER A 232 2.90 3.03 -0.51
C SER A 232 2.54 1.58 -0.20
N ASP A 233 2.30 0.76 -1.22
CA ASP A 233 1.99 -0.66 -1.06
C ASP A 233 3.15 -1.40 -0.38
N ILE A 234 4.39 -1.19 -0.86
CA ILE A 234 5.61 -1.78 -0.26
C ILE A 234 5.73 -1.38 1.22
N ILE A 235 5.61 -0.08 1.53
CA ILE A 235 5.68 0.44 2.90
C ILE A 235 4.64 -0.22 3.80
N ASN A 236 3.42 -0.42 3.29
CA ASN A 236 2.34 -1.03 4.06
C ASN A 236 2.53 -2.52 4.33
N VAL A 237 3.18 -3.23 3.43
CA VAL A 237 3.60 -4.60 3.68
C VAL A 237 4.75 -4.64 4.68
N ALA A 238 5.76 -3.77 4.52
CA ALA A 238 6.90 -3.69 5.42
C ALA A 238 6.49 -3.41 6.87
N MET A 239 5.55 -2.48 7.11
CA MET A 239 5.02 -2.20 8.45
C MET A 239 4.47 -3.46 9.16
N VAL A 240 3.82 -4.36 8.41
CA VAL A 240 3.17 -5.54 9.00
C VAL A 240 4.12 -6.72 9.12
N PHE A 241 5.01 -6.91 8.15
CA PHE A 241 5.80 -8.14 8.01
C PHE A 241 7.29 -8.00 8.27
N ASN A 242 7.87 -6.79 8.20
CA ASN A 242 9.27 -6.55 8.56
C ASN A 242 9.42 -6.39 10.08
N LYS A 243 9.17 -7.47 10.82
CA LYS A 243 9.22 -7.42 12.28
C LYS A 243 10.61 -7.00 12.75
N SER A 244 10.69 -5.90 13.50
CA SER A 244 11.91 -5.50 14.20
C SER A 244 12.24 -6.45 15.36
N GLU A 245 11.21 -7.14 15.88
CA GLU A 245 11.27 -8.08 16.99
C GLU A 245 10.50 -9.36 16.61
N GLY A 246 11.15 -10.53 16.71
CA GLY A 246 10.58 -11.84 16.36
C GLY A 246 10.73 -12.24 14.88
N PHE A 247 10.21 -13.42 14.51
CA PHE A 247 10.37 -13.96 13.15
C PHE A 247 9.37 -13.35 12.15
N ALA A 248 9.87 -12.94 10.99
CA ALA A 248 9.07 -12.57 9.84
C ALA A 248 8.44 -13.82 9.19
N VAL A 249 7.40 -13.63 8.38
CA VAL A 249 6.75 -14.74 7.64
C VAL A 249 7.57 -15.05 6.39
N ASP A 250 7.67 -16.32 5.99
CA ASP A 250 8.45 -16.79 4.82
C ASP A 250 8.25 -15.92 3.56
N ALA A 251 7.01 -15.53 3.27
CA ALA A 251 6.68 -14.67 2.13
C ALA A 251 7.39 -13.30 2.16
N TRP A 252 7.73 -12.77 3.34
CA TRP A 252 8.52 -11.55 3.48
C TRP A 252 9.99 -11.75 3.11
N TYR A 253 10.58 -12.90 3.48
CA TYR A 253 11.94 -13.23 3.06
C TYR A 253 12.04 -13.35 1.55
N GLU A 254 11.06 -14.01 0.90
CA GLU A 254 10.96 -14.02 -0.57
C GLU A 254 10.82 -12.58 -1.12
N GLY A 255 9.99 -11.75 -0.49
CA GLY A 255 9.84 -10.34 -0.86
C GLY A 255 11.15 -9.54 -0.75
N TRP A 256 12.02 -9.87 0.20
CA TRP A 256 13.30 -9.19 0.41
C TRP A 256 14.26 -9.36 -0.77
N GLU A 257 14.23 -10.51 -1.45
CA GLU A 257 15.05 -10.79 -2.64
C GLU A 257 14.85 -9.73 -3.74
N ALA A 258 13.65 -9.16 -3.85
CA ALA A 258 13.35 -8.10 -4.82
C ALA A 258 14.18 -6.83 -4.57
N PHE A 259 14.47 -6.50 -3.31
CA PHE A 259 15.31 -5.35 -2.96
C PHE A 259 16.78 -5.62 -3.27
N GLU A 260 17.25 -6.83 -3.01
CA GLU A 260 18.63 -7.24 -3.32
C GLU A 260 18.87 -7.22 -4.83
N GLU A 261 17.93 -7.76 -5.61
CA GLU A 261 17.94 -7.69 -7.08
C GLU A 261 17.92 -6.24 -7.56
N SER A 262 16.99 -5.44 -7.05
CA SER A 262 16.82 -4.02 -7.41
C SER A 262 18.07 -3.19 -7.11
N ALA A 263 18.72 -3.40 -5.96
CA ALA A 263 19.94 -2.72 -5.55
C ALA A 263 21.16 -3.08 -6.40
N ASN A 264 21.14 -4.25 -7.06
CA ASN A 264 22.19 -4.68 -7.99
C ASN A 264 21.98 -4.13 -9.42
N THR A 265 20.85 -3.47 -9.69
CA THR A 265 20.61 -2.87 -11.01
C THR A 265 21.47 -1.61 -11.20
N ARG A 266 21.89 -1.34 -12.43
CA ARG A 266 22.50 -0.05 -12.82
C ARG A 266 21.45 1.01 -13.16
N SER A 267 20.19 0.79 -12.77
CA SER A 267 19.08 1.68 -13.10
C SER A 267 19.03 2.82 -12.10
N THR A 268 19.32 4.03 -12.57
CA THR A 268 19.18 5.27 -11.80
C THR A 268 17.75 5.39 -11.25
N ARG A 269 16.74 5.04 -12.04
CA ARG A 269 15.32 5.01 -11.63
C ARG A 269 15.07 4.09 -10.44
N THR A 270 15.55 2.85 -10.49
CA THR A 270 15.35 1.89 -9.39
C THR A 270 16.02 2.38 -8.10
N ILE A 271 17.24 2.92 -8.21
CA ILE A 271 17.94 3.50 -7.06
C ILE A 271 17.16 4.71 -6.50
N SER A 272 16.71 5.64 -7.34
CA SER A 272 15.86 6.77 -6.94
C SER A 272 14.57 6.31 -6.25
N ASN A 273 13.94 5.24 -6.73
CA ASN A 273 12.75 4.67 -6.11
C ASN A 273 13.06 4.07 -4.73
N MET A 274 14.20 3.41 -4.55
CA MET A 274 14.65 2.90 -3.25
C MET A 274 14.98 4.04 -2.28
N ILE A 275 15.60 5.14 -2.74
CA ILE A 275 15.83 6.33 -1.89
C ILE A 275 14.48 6.96 -1.50
N THR A 276 13.56 7.11 -2.46
CA THR A 276 12.20 7.61 -2.20
C THR A 276 11.46 6.76 -1.17
N LEU A 277 11.57 5.44 -1.29
CA LEU A 277 11.02 4.49 -0.33
C LEU A 277 11.57 4.73 1.08
N ILE A 278 12.88 4.96 1.23
CA ILE A 278 13.51 5.27 2.52
C ILE A 278 12.99 6.61 3.06
N ARG A 279 12.98 7.67 2.25
CA ARG A 279 12.54 9.02 2.65
C ARG A 279 11.09 9.03 3.14
N HIS A 280 10.19 8.35 2.42
CA HIS A 280 8.81 8.18 2.84
C HIS A 280 8.70 7.33 4.09
N SER A 281 9.43 6.22 4.18
CA SER A 281 9.40 5.33 5.33
C SER A 281 9.73 6.08 6.62
N PHE A 282 10.85 6.81 6.67
CA PHE A 282 11.23 7.60 7.84
C PHE A 282 10.22 8.70 8.19
N SER A 283 9.68 9.41 7.20
CA SER A 283 8.66 10.43 7.47
C SER A 283 7.37 9.83 8.07
N ILE A 284 7.00 8.64 7.60
CA ILE A 284 5.85 7.88 8.10
C ILE A 284 6.13 7.34 9.50
N VAL A 285 7.35 6.90 9.79
CA VAL A 285 7.78 6.49 11.13
C VAL A 285 7.55 7.62 12.13
N ASP A 286 8.07 8.82 11.84
CA ASP A 286 7.90 9.99 12.72
C ASP A 286 6.42 10.31 12.96
N TYR A 287 5.58 10.22 11.91
CA TYR A 287 4.13 10.38 12.04
C TYR A 287 3.49 9.30 12.91
N LEU A 288 3.87 8.03 12.73
CA LEU A 288 3.31 6.89 13.45
C LEU A 288 3.69 6.92 14.94
N GLU A 289 4.92 7.30 15.27
CA GLU A 289 5.38 7.50 16.64
C GLU A 289 4.54 8.59 17.31
N ARG A 290 4.49 9.76 16.68
CA ARG A 290 3.73 10.90 17.22
C ARG A 290 2.25 10.60 17.41
N ILE A 291 1.56 10.02 16.42
CA ILE A 291 0.15 9.66 16.61
C ILE A 291 0.00 8.57 17.66
N GLY A 292 0.87 7.56 17.69
CA GLY A 292 0.82 6.48 18.68
C GLY A 292 0.87 7.01 20.11
N ASP A 293 1.84 7.87 20.40
CA ASP A 293 2.01 8.50 21.71
C ASP A 293 0.79 9.36 22.10
N ILE A 294 0.26 10.11 21.14
CA ILE A 294 -0.94 10.94 21.36
C ILE A 294 -2.16 10.09 21.69
N LEU A 295 -2.36 8.96 21.00
CA LEU A 295 -3.47 8.06 21.29
C LEU A 295 -3.35 7.44 22.68
N LEU A 296 -2.13 7.02 23.07
CA LEU A 296 -1.85 6.47 24.41
C LEU A 296 -1.98 7.54 25.51
N LYS A 297 -1.74 8.81 25.20
CA LYS A 297 -1.87 9.91 26.18
C LYS A 297 -3.29 10.42 26.33
N LEU A 298 -4.08 10.41 25.26
CA LEU A 298 -5.37 11.11 25.20
C LEU A 298 -6.58 10.17 25.06
N HIS A 299 -6.42 8.84 25.11
CA HIS A 299 -7.54 7.90 24.95
C HIS A 299 -8.69 8.16 25.93
N ASP A 300 -8.39 8.54 27.17
CA ASP A 300 -9.39 8.82 28.22
C ASP A 300 -10.28 10.02 27.90
N LEU A 301 -9.85 10.89 26.99
CA LEU A 301 -10.62 12.05 26.57
C LEU A 301 -12.00 11.66 26.01
N ILE A 302 -12.14 10.42 25.51
CA ILE A 302 -13.43 9.93 25.00
C ILE A 302 -14.52 9.82 26.08
N PHE A 303 -14.14 9.78 27.36
CA PHE A 303 -15.09 9.76 28.48
C PHE A 303 -15.55 11.15 28.92
N ASP A 304 -14.82 12.20 28.53
CA ASP A 304 -15.21 13.59 28.82
C ASP A 304 -16.47 13.95 28.02
N GLN A 305 -17.62 14.04 28.69
CA GLN A 305 -18.90 14.36 28.07
C GLN A 305 -19.00 15.80 27.59
N THR A 306 -18.16 16.72 28.10
CA THR A 306 -18.11 18.11 27.61
C THR A 306 -17.44 18.19 26.25
N ILE A 307 -16.41 17.35 26.02
CA ILE A 307 -15.65 17.32 24.77
C ILE A 307 -16.29 16.35 23.77
N TYR A 308 -16.74 15.20 24.23
CA TYR A 308 -17.39 14.13 23.47
C TYR A 308 -18.77 13.81 24.05
N PRO A 309 -19.79 14.65 23.83
CA PRO A 309 -21.16 14.31 24.24
C PRO A 309 -21.71 13.14 23.39
N ASN A 310 -22.86 12.58 23.78
CA ASN A 310 -23.42 11.37 23.17
C ASN A 310 -23.64 11.51 21.66
N GLU A 311 -23.97 12.71 21.17
CA GLU A 311 -24.13 13.01 19.76
C GLU A 311 -22.82 12.83 18.98
N LYS A 312 -21.68 13.14 19.61
CA LYS A 312 -20.36 12.89 19.00
C LYS A 312 -20.02 11.40 18.97
N ILE A 313 -20.37 10.63 19.99
CA ILE A 313 -20.21 9.17 19.97
C ILE A 313 -21.05 8.55 18.85
N VAL A 314 -22.28 9.01 18.67
CA VAL A 314 -23.13 8.63 17.53
C VAL A 314 -22.44 8.97 16.21
N LYS A 315 -21.84 10.16 16.08
CA LYS A 315 -21.12 10.56 14.86
C LYS A 315 -19.90 9.67 14.58
N ILE A 316 -19.05 9.45 15.57
CA ILE A 316 -17.83 8.64 15.47
C ILE A 316 -18.17 7.21 15.00
N THR A 317 -19.23 6.63 15.56
CA THR A 317 -19.64 5.27 15.22
C THR A 317 -20.22 5.12 13.80
N ARG A 318 -20.52 6.20 13.08
CA ARG A 318 -21.00 6.14 11.69
C ARG A 318 -19.97 5.59 10.71
N VAL A 319 -18.69 5.57 11.07
CA VAL A 319 -17.61 5.03 10.23
C VAL A 319 -17.69 3.52 10.01
N SER A 320 -18.58 2.80 10.72
CA SER A 320 -18.81 1.38 10.50
C SER A 320 -20.21 0.94 10.94
N VAL A 321 -20.83 0.08 10.12
CA VAL A 321 -22.07 -0.62 10.48
C VAL A 321 -21.91 -1.42 11.78
N HIS A 322 -20.73 -1.98 12.06
CA HIS A 322 -20.49 -2.73 13.30
C HIS A 322 -20.55 -1.83 14.53
N TRP A 323 -19.94 -0.64 14.47
CA TRP A 323 -19.99 0.35 15.53
C TRP A 323 -21.42 0.85 15.77
N GLN A 324 -22.17 1.14 14.70
CA GLN A 324 -23.58 1.53 14.84
C GLN A 324 -24.47 0.43 15.42
N LYS A 325 -24.24 -0.84 15.07
CA LYS A 325 -24.98 -1.97 15.65
C LYS A 325 -24.68 -2.12 17.14
N TYR A 326 -23.41 -1.96 17.53
CA TYR A 326 -22.99 -2.02 18.93
C TYR A 326 -23.63 -0.89 19.74
N LEU A 327 -23.55 0.35 19.24
CA LEU A 327 -24.16 1.52 19.87
C LEU A 327 -25.67 1.35 20.09
N ARG A 328 -26.40 0.85 19.08
CA ARG A 328 -27.84 0.60 19.19
C ARG A 328 -28.20 -0.45 20.25
N ARG A 329 -27.32 -1.42 20.49
CA ARG A 329 -27.56 -2.52 21.43
C ARG A 329 -27.18 -2.18 22.87
N HIS A 330 -26.13 -1.39 23.06
CA HIS A 330 -25.50 -1.20 24.37
C HIS A 330 -25.55 0.24 24.89
N GLY A 331 -25.96 1.20 24.05
CA GLY A 331 -26.01 2.61 24.41
C GLY A 331 -24.64 3.30 24.37
N PRO A 332 -24.62 4.64 24.56
CA PRO A 332 -23.41 5.45 24.40
C PRO A 332 -22.29 5.11 25.38
N ASP A 333 -22.59 4.86 26.65
CA ASP A 333 -21.56 4.71 27.69
C ASP A 333 -20.70 3.46 27.50
N ILE A 334 -21.32 2.30 27.31
CA ILE A 334 -20.60 1.04 26.98
C ILE A 334 -19.85 1.19 25.64
N THR A 335 -20.41 1.95 24.70
CA THR A 335 -19.74 2.22 23.43
C THR A 335 -18.48 3.08 23.60
N ARG A 336 -18.45 4.01 24.58
CA ARG A 336 -17.24 4.79 24.90
C ARG A 336 -16.13 3.89 25.38
N GLU A 337 -16.39 2.91 26.23
CA GLU A 337 -15.39 1.96 26.70
C GLU A 337 -14.77 1.17 25.54
N LEU A 338 -15.60 0.72 24.59
CA LEU A 338 -15.10 0.03 23.41
C LEU A 338 -14.27 0.95 22.51
N ILE A 339 -14.69 2.21 22.34
CA ILE A 339 -13.91 3.20 21.57
C ILE A 339 -12.58 3.50 22.29
N HIS A 340 -12.59 3.69 23.60
CA HIS A 340 -11.41 3.86 24.45
C HIS A 340 -10.40 2.73 24.22
N ASN A 341 -10.85 1.48 24.37
CA ASN A 341 -10.00 0.30 24.20
C ASN A 341 -9.45 0.22 22.78
N TYR A 342 -10.27 0.55 21.78
CA TYR A 342 -9.82 0.64 20.40
C TYR A 342 -8.75 1.71 20.19
N ILE A 343 -8.92 2.92 20.74
CA ILE A 343 -7.93 4.00 20.64
C ILE A 343 -6.60 3.57 21.28
N PHE A 344 -6.66 3.00 22.48
CA PHE A 344 -5.50 2.52 23.21
C PHE A 344 -4.74 1.44 22.42
N GLU A 345 -5.46 0.43 21.91
CA GLU A 345 -4.91 -0.63 21.05
C GLU A 345 -4.27 -0.05 19.77
N GLN A 346 -4.93 0.92 19.12
CA GLN A 346 -4.37 1.60 17.95
C GLN A 346 -3.09 2.36 18.31
N GLY A 347 -3.00 2.99 19.47
CA GLY A 347 -1.77 3.64 19.95
C GLY A 347 -0.58 2.68 19.92
N HIS A 348 -0.73 1.51 20.55
CA HIS A 348 0.30 0.47 20.54
C HIS A 348 0.62 -0.05 19.15
N PHE A 349 -0.37 -0.28 18.29
CA PHE A 349 -0.10 -0.72 16.92
C PHE A 349 0.68 0.31 16.11
N LYS A 350 0.43 1.61 16.29
CA LYS A 350 1.16 2.66 15.55
C LYS A 350 2.63 2.68 15.95
N ILE A 351 2.95 2.56 17.24
CA ILE A 351 4.33 2.42 17.74
C ILE A 351 4.98 1.13 17.25
N TYR A 352 4.24 0.01 17.27
CA TYR A 352 4.76 -1.26 16.75
C TYR A 352 5.12 -1.16 15.25
N TYR A 353 4.23 -0.59 14.44
CA TYR A 353 4.47 -0.40 13.01
C TYR A 353 5.58 0.61 12.72
N SER A 354 5.79 1.62 13.57
CA SER A 354 6.89 2.57 13.40
C SER A 354 8.24 1.88 13.57
N LYS A 355 8.41 1.04 14.60
CA LYS A 355 9.63 0.24 14.80
C LYS A 355 9.94 -0.67 13.61
N ASN A 356 8.94 -1.42 13.13
CA ASN A 356 9.09 -2.29 11.96
C ASN A 356 9.52 -1.53 10.70
N LEU A 357 8.92 -0.35 10.50
CA LEU A 357 9.19 0.48 9.32
C LEU A 357 10.53 1.21 9.41
N ARG A 358 10.94 1.64 10.61
CA ARG A 358 12.28 2.20 10.87
C ARG A 358 13.35 1.16 10.55
N HIS A 359 13.21 -0.03 11.10
CA HIS A 359 14.09 -1.16 10.81
C HIS A 359 14.15 -1.50 9.32
N PHE A 360 13.00 -1.44 8.62
CA PHE A 360 12.95 -1.64 7.17
C PHE A 360 13.75 -0.57 6.42
N ALA A 361 13.51 0.71 6.72
CA ALA A 361 14.17 1.83 6.05
C ALA A 361 15.70 1.78 6.24
N GLU A 362 16.16 1.50 7.45
CA GLU A 362 17.58 1.31 7.78
C GLU A 362 18.21 0.16 6.98
N ARG A 363 17.50 -0.98 6.87
CA ARG A 363 17.98 -2.12 6.08
C ARG A 363 18.10 -1.79 4.60
N VAL A 364 17.13 -1.09 4.02
CA VAL A 364 17.19 -0.67 2.60
C VAL A 364 18.31 0.34 2.39
N LEU A 365 18.50 1.30 3.32
CA LEU A 365 19.59 2.27 3.25
C LEU A 365 20.96 1.60 3.33
N LYS A 366 21.13 0.68 4.28
CA LYS A 366 22.35 -0.13 4.42
C LYS A 366 22.64 -0.96 3.16
N LEU A 367 21.60 -1.55 2.57
CA LEU A 367 21.71 -2.29 1.32
C LEU A 367 22.19 -1.37 0.20
N LEU A 368 21.57 -0.21 -0.02
CA LEU A 368 21.99 0.75 -1.03
C LEU A 368 23.45 1.19 -0.83
N ASN A 369 23.80 1.61 0.38
CA ASN A 369 25.16 2.06 0.70
C ASN A 369 26.21 0.97 0.50
N SER A 370 25.86 -0.30 0.75
CA SER A 370 26.77 -1.43 0.48
C SER A 370 27.11 -1.57 -1.01
N LYS A 371 26.19 -1.19 -1.91
CA LYS A 371 26.35 -1.34 -3.36
C LYS A 371 27.10 -0.19 -4.02
N VAL A 372 27.02 1.01 -3.44
CA VAL A 372 27.70 2.21 -3.97
C VAL A 372 29.00 2.55 -3.24
N LYS A 373 29.43 1.73 -2.27
CA LYS A 373 30.66 1.94 -1.51
C LYS A 373 31.91 2.09 -2.38
N ASN A 374 32.02 1.32 -3.45
CA ASN A 374 33.20 1.32 -4.35
C ASN A 374 33.33 2.62 -5.16
N VAL A 375 32.24 3.35 -5.36
CA VAL A 375 32.26 4.67 -6.03
C VAL A 375 32.36 5.82 -5.02
N LYS A 376 32.72 5.50 -3.76
CA LYS A 376 32.87 6.47 -2.66
C LYS A 376 31.63 7.35 -2.45
N VAL A 377 30.45 6.74 -2.48
CA VAL A 377 29.18 7.41 -2.22
C VAL A 377 28.54 6.85 -0.95
N ILE A 378 27.97 7.73 -0.14
CA ILE A 378 27.14 7.38 1.03
C ILE A 378 25.84 8.17 0.92
N PHE A 379 24.71 7.48 1.01
CA PHE A 379 23.40 8.08 1.16
C PHE A 379 23.05 8.18 2.64
N GLU A 380 22.50 9.32 3.05
CA GLU A 380 22.11 9.63 4.42
C GLU A 380 20.71 10.24 4.44
N ILE A 381 19.98 10.07 5.54
CA ILE A 381 18.68 10.72 5.75
C ILE A 381 18.83 11.71 6.89
N GLU A 382 18.34 12.93 6.68
CA GLU A 382 18.37 13.99 7.68
C GLU A 382 17.75 13.53 9.01
N GLY A 383 18.51 13.64 10.10
CA GLY A 383 18.08 13.26 11.44
C GLY A 383 18.23 11.78 11.78
N GLU A 384 18.79 10.96 10.88
CA GLU A 384 19.03 9.53 11.06
C GLU A 384 20.51 9.24 10.73
N ASN A 385 21.37 9.29 11.76
CA ASN A 385 22.81 9.01 11.64
C ASN A 385 23.20 7.76 12.42
#